data_AF-A0A952IU42-F1
#
_entry.id   AF-A0A952IU42-F1
#
_cell.length_a   1.000
_cell.length_b   1.000
_cell.length_c   1.000
_cell.angle_alpha   90.00
_cell.angle_beta   90.00
_cell.angle_gamma   90.00
#
_symmetry.space_group_name_H-M   'P 1'
#
loop_
_entity.id
_entity.type
_entity.pdbx_description
1 polymer ?
#
loop_
_entity_poly.entity_id
_entity_poly.type
_entity_poly.pdbx_seq_one_letter_code
_entity_poly.pdbx_strand_id
1 'polypeptide(L)' 'MKIDQLIGDKVTFEEFFKQAKINSNAHLIKGLICGYRVEEIENALTQKVRYLDKLVDELAKGKKMEKILRAEL' A
#
# COMPACT_ATOMS: atom_id res chain seq x y z
N MET A 1 6.74 6.27 -12.86
CA MET A 1 7.63 6.17 -11.67
C MET A 1 8.46 4.91 -11.81
N LYS A 2 9.80 4.99 -11.74
CA LYS A 2 10.69 3.83 -11.83
C LYS A 2 11.19 3.48 -10.43
N ILE A 3 10.80 2.32 -9.91
CA ILE A 3 11.08 1.93 -8.51
C ILE A 3 12.58 1.79 -8.24
N ASP A 4 13.33 1.16 -9.16
CA ASP A 4 14.77 0.93 -8.98
C ASP A 4 15.59 2.22 -8.84
N GLN A 5 15.19 3.26 -9.57
CA GLN A 5 15.83 4.58 -9.46
C GLN A 5 15.58 5.19 -8.08
N LEU A 6 14.34 5.15 -7.60
CA LEU A 6 13.99 5.68 -6.27
C LEU A 6 14.71 4.94 -5.13
N ILE A 7 14.97 3.63 -5.30
CA ILE A 7 15.80 2.85 -4.38
C ILE A 7 17.25 3.33 -4.41
N GLY A 8 17.83 3.53 -5.60
CA GLY A 8 19.18 4.05 -5.77
C GLY A 8 19.37 5.45 -5.18
N ASP A 9 18.36 6.31 -5.37
CA ASP A 9 18.30 7.67 -4.83
C ASP A 9 18.00 7.69 -3.32
N LYS A 10 17.70 6.54 -2.71
CA LYS A 10 17.37 6.37 -1.28
C LYS A 10 16.26 7.32 -0.81
N VAL A 11 15.24 7.50 -1.64
CA VAL A 11 14.14 8.41 -1.32
C VAL A 11 13.38 7.93 -0.08
N THR A 12 12.84 8.88 0.67
CA THR A 12 11.96 8.60 1.80
C THR A 12 10.58 8.14 1.32
N PHE A 13 9.82 7.47 2.20
CA PHE A 13 8.42 7.14 1.90
C PHE A 13 7.58 8.39 1.64
N GLU A 14 7.88 9.52 2.29
CA GLU A 14 7.17 10.77 2.05
C GLU A 14 7.36 11.25 0.61
N GLU A 15 8.60 11.27 0.11
CA GLU A 15 8.93 11.64 -1.27
C GLU A 15 8.36 10.64 -2.28
N PHE A 16 8.43 9.34 -1.98
CA PHE A 16 7.80 8.31 -2.79
C PHE A 16 6.30 8.56 -2.96
N PHE A 17 5.57 8.78 -1.85
CA PHE A 17 4.13 8.96 -1.87
C PHE A 17 3.68 10.34 -2.37
N LYS A 18 4.57 11.34 -2.43
CA LYS A 18 4.34 12.60 -3.16
C LYS A 18 4.33 12.40 -4.67
N GLN A 19 5.11 11.44 -5.19
CA GLN A 19 5.23 11.15 -6.62
C GLN A 19 4.30 10.02 -7.08
N ALA A 20 3.85 9.15 -6.17
CA ALA A 20 3.02 8.00 -6.48
C ALA A 20 1.58 8.41 -6.84
N LYS A 21 1.06 7.85 -7.94
CA LYS A 21 -0.38 7.87 -8.23
C LYS A 21 -1.08 6.75 -7.46
N ILE A 22 -1.80 7.10 -6.41
CA ILE A 22 -2.58 6.13 -5.63
C ILE A 22 -3.82 5.70 -6.41
N ASN A 23 -4.09 4.39 -6.40
CA ASN A 23 -5.28 3.82 -7.02
C ASN A 23 -6.54 4.31 -6.30
N SER A 24 -7.62 4.63 -7.04
CA SER A 24 -8.91 5.06 -6.47
C SER A 24 -9.47 4.05 -5.47
N ASN A 25 -9.20 2.76 -5.65
CA ASN A 25 -9.67 1.67 -4.81
C ASN A 25 -8.81 1.44 -3.56
N ALA A 26 -7.75 2.23 -3.33
CA ALA A 26 -6.87 2.05 -2.16
C ALA A 26 -7.61 2.13 -0.82
N HIS A 27 -8.70 2.90 -0.75
CA HIS A 27 -9.57 2.98 0.44
C HIS A 27 -10.30 1.66 0.78
N LEU A 28 -10.31 0.70 -0.15
CA LEU A 28 -10.85 -0.66 0.06
C LEU A 28 -9.81 -1.60 0.70
N ILE A 29 -8.57 -1.14 0.90
CA ILE A 29 -7.55 -1.89 1.63
C ILE A 29 -7.80 -1.71 3.13
N LYS A 30 -8.51 -2.68 3.72
CA LYS A 30 -8.94 -2.66 5.13
C LYS A 30 -8.44 -3.89 5.90
N GLY A 31 -8.61 -3.84 7.22
CA GLY A 31 -8.31 -4.92 8.15
C GLY A 31 -6.98 -4.76 8.88
N LEU A 32 -6.56 -5.83 9.55
CA LEU A 32 -5.36 -5.81 10.40
C LEU A 32 -4.08 -6.03 9.59
N ILE A 33 -3.05 -5.23 9.89
CA ILE A 33 -1.66 -5.40 9.46
C ILE A 33 -0.71 -4.88 10.54
N CYS A 34 0.32 -5.65 10.88
CA CYS A 34 1.31 -5.28 11.91
C CYS A 34 0.69 -4.81 13.26
N GLY A 35 -0.48 -5.33 13.63
CA GLY A 35 -1.19 -4.96 14.87
C GLY A 35 -2.14 -3.77 14.78
N TYR A 36 -2.23 -3.10 13.62
CA TYR A 36 -3.09 -1.92 13.40
C TYR A 36 -4.22 -2.22 12.42
N ARG A 37 -5.41 -1.62 12.62
CA ARG A 37 -6.47 -1.58 11.61
C ARG A 37 -6.19 -0.44 10.65
N VAL A 38 -5.98 -0.76 9.37
CA VAL A 38 -5.51 0.19 8.36
C VAL A 38 -6.45 1.39 8.20
N GLU A 39 -7.75 1.13 8.22
CA GLU A 39 -8.81 2.13 8.07
C GLU A 39 -8.92 3.10 9.26
N GLU A 40 -8.32 2.77 10.41
CA GLU A 40 -8.33 3.60 11.62
C GLU A 40 -7.04 4.43 11.76
N ILE A 41 -6.07 4.29 10.85
CA ILE A 41 -4.81 5.05 10.91
C ILE A 41 -5.06 6.49 10.43
N GLU A 42 -4.94 7.45 11.37
CA GLU A 42 -5.16 8.87 11.09
C GLU A 42 -4.03 9.52 10.29
N ASN A 43 -2.77 9.11 10.52
CA ASN A 43 -1.66 9.66 9.76
C ASN A 43 -1.67 9.12 8.33
N ALA A 44 -1.94 10.01 7.36
CA ALA A 44 -2.08 9.64 5.95
C ALA A 44 -0.84 8.97 5.35
N LEU A 45 0.38 9.37 5.75
CA LEU A 45 1.60 8.74 5.26
C LEU A 45 1.71 7.32 5.81
N THR A 46 1.51 7.13 7.12
CA THR A 46 1.53 5.82 7.76
C THR A 46 0.46 4.90 7.16
N GLN A 47 -0.74 5.41 6.90
CA GLN A 47 -1.81 4.63 6.28
C GLN A 47 -1.40 4.13 4.89
N LYS A 48 -0.80 5.00 4.06
CA LYS A 48 -0.29 4.62 2.74
C LYS A 48 0.82 3.56 2.80
N VAL A 49 1.72 3.67 3.78
CA VAL A 49 2.74 2.63 4.02
C VAL A 49 2.07 1.31 4.40
N ARG A 50 1.06 1.34 5.28
CA ARG A 50 0.34 0.11 5.67
C ARG A 50 -0.51 -0.49 4.55
N TYR A 51 -0.97 0.30 3.59
CA TYR A 51 -1.54 -0.24 2.35
C TYR A 51 -0.54 -1.11 1.61
N LEU A 52 0.71 -0.64 1.44
CA LEU A 52 1.76 -1.42 0.79
C LEU A 52 2.05 -2.72 1.55
N ASP A 53 2.25 -2.65 2.87
CA ASP A 53 2.48 -3.83 3.71
C ASP A 53 1.37 -4.86 3.57
N LYS A 54 0.11 -4.39 3.54
CA LYS A 54 -1.06 -5.27 3.41
C LYS A 54 -1.09 -5.97 2.06
N LEU A 55 -0.79 -5.27 0.97
CA LEU A 55 -0.77 -5.87 -0.38
C LEU A 55 0.33 -6.93 -0.50
N VAL A 56 1.50 -6.67 0.07
CA VAL A 56 2.61 -7.63 0.11
C VAL A 56 2.27 -8.85 0.99
N ASP A 57 1.67 -8.65 2.17
CA ASP A 57 1.18 -9.73 3.05
C ASP A 57 0.15 -10.61 2.35
N GLU A 58 -0.80 -10.01 1.63
CA GLU A 58 -1.82 -10.72 0.88
C GLU A 58 -1.25 -11.54 -0.28
N LEU A 59 -0.27 -10.97 -0.99
CA LEU A 59 0.46 -11.67 -2.05
C LEU A 59 1.26 -12.86 -1.48
N ALA A 60 1.98 -12.65 -0.37
CA ALA A 60 2.76 -13.69 0.30
C ALA A 60 1.88 -14.85 0.82
N LYS A 61 0.64 -14.54 1.22
CA LYS A 61 -0.38 -15.52 1.62
C LYS A 61 -1.07 -16.23 0.45
N GLY A 62 -0.68 -15.94 -0.79
CA GLY A 62 -1.24 -16.57 -1.99
C GLY A 62 -2.67 -16.14 -2.31
N LYS A 63 -3.09 -14.95 -1.90
CA LYS A 63 -4.40 -14.42 -2.34
C LYS A 63 -4.38 -14.21 -3.86
N LYS A 64 -5.54 -14.45 -4.48
CA LYS A 64 -5.76 -14.19 -5.90
C LYS A 64 -5.57 -12.70 -6.23
N MET A 65 -5.00 -12.40 -7.40
CA MET A 65 -4.69 -11.03 -7.81
C MET A 65 -5.93 -10.14 -7.92
N GLU A 66 -7.06 -10.69 -8.34
CA GLU A 66 -8.34 -10.00 -8.46
C GLU A 66 -8.83 -9.48 -7.11
N LYS A 67 -8.62 -10.29 -6.05
CA LYS A 67 -8.85 -9.88 -4.67
C LYS A 67 -7.83 -8.83 -4.24
N ILE A 68 -6.53 -9.02 -4.49
CA ILE A 68 -5.48 -8.05 -4.11
C ILE A 68 -5.71 -6.68 -4.75
N LEU A 69 -6.05 -6.64 -6.03
CA LEU A 69 -6.31 -5.42 -6.80
C LEU A 69 -7.65 -4.76 -6.49
N ARG A 70 -8.52 -5.43 -5.71
CA ARG A 70 -9.88 -4.96 -5.39
C ARG A 70 -10.66 -4.65 -6.67
N ALA A 71 -10.56 -5.54 -7.65
CA ALA A 71 -11.11 -5.37 -9.00
C ALA A 71 -12.38 -6.19 -9.26
N GLU A 72 -12.87 -6.95 -8.27
CA GLU A 72 -14.11 -7.72 -8.38
C GLU A 72 -15.31 -6.91 -7.84
N LEU A 73 -16.27 -6.65 -8.74
CA LEU A 73 -17.71 -6.60 -8.44
C LEU A 73 -18.28 -8.00 -8.70
#